data_AF-A0A2V7VD75-F1
#
_entry.id   AF-A0A2V7VD75-F1
#
_cell.length_a   1.000
_cell.length_b   1.000
_cell.length_c   1.000
_cell.angle_alpha   90.00
_cell.angle_beta   90.00
_cell.angle_gamma   90.00
#
_symmetry.space_group_name_H-M   'P 1'
#
loop_
_entity.id
_entity.type
_entity.pdbx_description
1 polymer ?
#
loop_
_entity_poly.entity_id
_entity_poly.type
_entity_poly.pdbx_seq_one_letter_code
_entity_poly.pdbx_strand_id
1 'polypeptide(L)'
;SLGAGEARVFNLAGGCGIPTTAVAISVNATVVGPSAAGFLQILASDAGPSSTSTLNFLVGQTRANNAVLALSNDVLGGVIITNGSTGTVDVVIDVNGYFQ
;
A
#
# COMPACT_ATOMS: atom_id res chain seq x y z
N SER A 1 -11.39 -3.76 3.87
CA SER A 1 -10.89 -2.92 4.97
C SER A 1 -9.68 -3.50 5.67
N LEU A 2 -8.88 -2.60 6.25
CA LEU A 2 -7.87 -2.85 7.28
C LEU A 2 -8.39 -2.27 8.60
N GLY A 3 -8.23 -3.00 9.69
CA GLY A 3 -8.50 -2.57 11.06
C GLY A 3 -7.43 -1.65 11.64
N ALA A 4 -7.65 -1.21 12.89
CA ALA A 4 -6.72 -0.32 13.59
C ALA A 4 -5.35 -0.98 13.77
N GLY A 5 -4.29 -0.33 13.31
CA GLY A 5 -2.93 -0.88 13.35
C GLY A 5 -2.71 -2.12 12.48
N GLU A 6 -3.70 -2.58 11.71
CA GLU A 6 -3.58 -3.79 10.91
C GLU A 6 -2.55 -3.57 9.79
N ALA A 7 -1.68 -4.56 9.62
CA ALA A 7 -0.77 -4.68 8.49
C ALA A 7 -1.11 -5.94 7.70
N ARG A 8 -1.17 -5.82 6.36
CA ARG A 8 -1.47 -6.95 5.46
C ARG A 8 -0.52 -6.95 4.27
N VAL A 9 -0.01 -8.13 3.93
CA VAL A 9 0.82 -8.35 2.75
C VAL A 9 -0.05 -8.64 1.54
N PHE A 10 0.30 -8.03 0.41
CA PHE A 10 -0.30 -8.25 -0.90
C PHE A 10 0.79 -8.62 -1.89
N ASN A 11 0.67 -9.80 -2.50
CA ASN A 11 1.57 -10.28 -3.55
C ASN A 11 1.06 -9.75 -4.89
N LEU A 12 1.89 -9.03 -5.62
CA LEU A 12 1.46 -8.29 -6.81
C LEU A 12 2.07 -8.85 -8.10
N ALA A 13 3.27 -9.42 -8.03
CA ALA A 13 3.95 -9.92 -9.20
C ALA A 13 3.27 -11.20 -9.73
N GLY A 14 3.21 -11.34 -11.06
CA GLY A 14 2.50 -12.42 -11.75
C GLY A 14 0.98 -12.23 -11.83
N GLY A 15 0.42 -11.20 -11.19
CA GLY A 15 -0.99 -10.83 -11.25
C GLY A 15 -1.23 -9.56 -12.08
N CYS A 16 -2.43 -9.41 -12.64
CA CYS A 16 -2.91 -8.16 -13.26
C CYS A 16 -1.95 -7.51 -14.30
N GLY A 17 -1.13 -8.31 -14.99
CA GLY A 17 -0.17 -7.83 -15.99
C GLY A 17 1.17 -7.34 -15.43
N ILE A 18 1.40 -7.46 -14.11
CA ILE A 18 2.68 -7.15 -13.46
C ILE A 18 3.60 -8.36 -13.61
N PRO A 19 4.75 -8.26 -14.30
CA PRO A 19 5.62 -9.42 -14.49
C PRO A 19 6.33 -9.83 -13.19
N THR A 20 6.73 -11.09 -13.08
CA THR A 20 7.48 -11.63 -11.91
C THR A 20 8.88 -11.04 -11.74
N THR A 21 9.38 -10.31 -12.75
CA THR A 21 10.67 -9.61 -12.72
C THR A 21 10.54 -8.13 -12.36
N ALA A 22 9.32 -7.63 -12.06
CA ALA A 22 9.14 -6.25 -11.64
C ALA A 22 9.83 -6.00 -10.28
N VAL A 23 10.57 -4.90 -10.18
CA VAL A 23 11.27 -4.49 -8.94
C VAL A 23 10.53 -3.36 -8.21
N ALA A 24 9.67 -2.64 -8.92
CA ALA A 24 8.82 -1.60 -8.37
C ALA A 24 7.54 -1.43 -9.22
N ILE A 25 6.52 -0.82 -8.63
CA ILE A 25 5.26 -0.47 -9.28
C ILE A 25 4.95 1.01 -9.12
N SER A 26 4.33 1.59 -10.15
CA SER A 26 3.72 2.92 -10.06
C SER A 26 2.23 2.75 -9.76
N VAL A 27 1.75 3.43 -8.72
CA VAL A 27 0.39 3.27 -8.21
C VAL A 27 -0.27 4.59 -7.86
N ASN A 28 -1.60 4.58 -7.87
CA ASN A 28 -2.42 5.52 -7.12
C ASN A 28 -3.03 4.81 -5.90
N ALA A 29 -2.55 5.12 -4.70
CA ALA A 29 -3.03 4.54 -3.45
C ALA A 29 -4.13 5.42 -2.86
N THR A 30 -5.31 4.85 -2.62
CA THR A 30 -6.50 5.57 -2.16
C THR A 30 -7.03 4.98 -0.86
N VAL A 31 -7.31 5.83 0.13
CA VAL A 31 -8.10 5.48 1.31
C VAL A 31 -9.56 5.90 1.10
N VAL A 32 -10.49 5.07 1.55
CA VAL A 32 -11.93 5.27 1.42
C VAL A 32 -12.59 5.07 2.78
N GLY A 33 -13.46 6.02 3.15
CA GLY A 33 -14.27 5.95 4.38
C GLY A 33 -13.50 5.65 5.67
N PRO A 34 -12.35 6.27 5.97
CA PRO A 34 -11.63 6.00 7.21
C PRO A 34 -12.46 6.39 8.44
N SER A 35 -12.56 5.51 9.44
CA SER A 35 -13.34 5.75 10.65
C SER A 35 -12.59 6.56 11.72
N ALA A 36 -11.30 6.83 11.51
CA ALA A 36 -10.45 7.67 12.35
C ALA A 36 -9.40 8.36 11.48
N ALA A 37 -8.81 9.46 11.96
CA ALA A 37 -7.65 10.08 11.30
C ALA A 37 -6.39 9.22 11.50
N GLY A 38 -5.45 9.31 10.56
CA GLY A 38 -4.19 8.57 10.64
C GLY A 38 -3.42 8.61 9.32
N PHE A 39 -2.67 7.55 9.06
CA PHE A 39 -1.87 7.41 7.86
C PHE A 39 -1.90 5.99 7.31
N LEU A 40 -1.66 5.89 6.00
CA LEU A 40 -1.38 4.65 5.30
C LEU A 40 0.12 4.58 5.07
N GLN A 41 0.73 3.46 5.42
CA GLN A 41 2.12 3.14 5.08
C GLN A 41 2.13 1.96 4.13
N ILE A 42 2.90 2.08 3.06
CA ILE A 42 3.11 1.00 2.09
C ILE A 42 4.60 0.84 1.85
N LEU A 43 5.12 -0.36 2.06
CA LEU A 43 6.52 -0.73 1.89
C LEU A 43 6.61 -2.05 1.13
N ALA A 44 7.80 -2.38 0.61
CA ALA A 44 8.10 -3.75 0.21
C ALA A 44 7.90 -4.70 1.39
N SER A 45 7.37 -5.90 1.18
CA SER A 45 7.01 -6.81 2.28
C SER A 45 8.23 -7.39 3.02
N ASP A 46 9.42 -7.29 2.44
CA ASP A 46 10.71 -7.64 3.04
C ASP A 46 11.45 -6.42 3.62
N ALA A 47 10.85 -5.23 3.58
CA ALA A 47 11.44 -4.04 4.17
C ALA A 47 11.43 -4.10 5.71
N GLY A 48 12.48 -3.56 6.32
CA GLY A 48 12.51 -3.34 7.77
C GLY A 48 11.48 -2.31 8.24
N PRO A 49 11.25 -2.20 9.56
CA PRO A 49 10.34 -1.20 10.12
C PRO A 49 10.69 0.23 9.66
N SER A 50 9.68 0.99 9.25
CA SER A 50 9.82 2.39 8.84
C SER A 50 8.75 3.24 9.53
N SER A 51 9.03 4.51 9.75
CA SER A 51 8.06 5.52 10.21
C SER A 51 7.50 6.38 9.07
N THR A 52 7.85 6.06 7.82
CA THR A 52 7.47 6.86 6.65
C THR A 52 6.01 6.59 6.28
N SER A 53 5.21 7.65 6.14
CA SER A 53 3.83 7.56 5.64
C SER A 53 3.78 7.71 4.13
N THR A 54 2.89 6.97 3.47
CA THR A 54 2.59 7.10 2.04
C THR A 54 1.45 8.10 1.82
N LEU A 55 0.44 8.11 2.69
CA LEU A 55 -0.70 9.02 2.61
C LEU A 55 -1.25 9.30 4.02
N ASN A 56 -1.48 10.57 4.35
CA ASN A 56 -2.14 10.98 5.59
C ASN A 56 -3.61 11.32 5.32
N PHE A 57 -4.51 10.96 6.24
CA PHE A 57 -5.95 11.14 6.06
C PHE A 57 -6.66 11.55 7.36
N LEU A 58 -7.80 12.21 7.19
CA LEU A 58 -8.73 12.54 8.27
C LEU A 58 -9.95 11.63 8.21
N VAL A 59 -10.68 11.54 9.33
CA VAL A 59 -11.93 10.77 9.43
C VAL A 59 -12.92 11.16 8.33
N GLY A 60 -13.53 10.16 7.69
CA GLY A 60 -14.53 10.32 6.63
C GLY A 60 -13.99 10.83 5.29
N GLN A 61 -12.69 11.13 5.16
CA GLN A 61 -12.13 11.66 3.92
C GLN A 61 -11.58 10.56 3.02
N THR A 62 -12.15 10.45 1.82
CA THR A 62 -11.51 9.73 0.72
C THR A 62 -10.36 10.58 0.17
N ARG A 63 -9.14 10.05 0.21
CA ARG A 63 -7.93 10.71 -0.31
C ARG A 63 -7.08 9.73 -1.10
N ALA A 64 -6.35 10.24 -2.08
CA ALA A 64 -5.42 9.47 -2.88
C ALA A 64 -4.03 10.11 -2.90
N ASN A 65 -3.00 9.29 -3.09
CA ASN A 65 -1.64 9.72 -3.38
C ASN A 65 -1.00 8.81 -4.44
N ASN A 66 -0.26 9.40 -5.38
CA ASN A 66 0.54 8.63 -6.33
C ASN A 66 1.88 8.27 -5.68
N ALA A 67 2.33 7.03 -5.89
CA ALA A 67 3.57 6.53 -5.34
C ALA A 67 4.27 5.59 -6.32
N VAL A 68 5.59 5.52 -6.18
CA VAL A 68 6.38 4.40 -6.70
C VAL A 68 6.77 3.54 -5.50
N LEU A 69 6.38 2.27 -5.53
CA LEU A 69 6.58 1.33 -4.44
C LEU A 69 7.54 0.25 -4.88
N ALA A 70 8.61 0.05 -4.12
CA ALA A 70 9.45 -1.13 -4.28
C ALA A 70 8.66 -2.39 -3.94
N LEU A 71 8.93 -3.47 -4.67
CA LEU A 71 8.43 -4.81 -4.37
C LEU A 71 9.47 -5.60 -3.58
N SER A 72 9.06 -6.64 -2.86
CA SER A 72 10.02 -7.56 -2.24
C SER A 72 10.90 -8.25 -3.28
N ASN A 73 12.11 -8.65 -2.87
CA ASN A 73 13.09 -9.27 -3.77
C ASN A 73 12.79 -10.75 -4.11
N ASP A 74 11.58 -11.22 -3.81
CA ASP A 74 11.11 -12.57 -4.12
C ASP A 74 10.18 -12.57 -5.34
N VAL A 75 9.85 -13.77 -5.85
CA VAL A 75 9.04 -13.94 -7.07
C VAL A 75 7.58 -13.43 -6.93
N LEU A 76 7.09 -13.25 -5.70
CA LEU A 76 5.74 -12.79 -5.42
C LEU A 76 5.65 -11.25 -5.47
N GLY A 77 6.79 -10.55 -5.33
CA GLY A 77 6.88 -9.09 -5.38
C GLY A 77 5.84 -8.43 -4.48
N GLY A 78 5.99 -8.65 -3.18
CA GLY A 78 5.00 -8.26 -2.19
C GLY A 78 5.17 -6.84 -1.67
N VAL A 79 4.04 -6.24 -1.28
CA VAL A 79 3.99 -5.02 -0.48
C VAL A 79 3.23 -5.28 0.82
N ILE A 80 3.66 -4.64 1.90
CA ILE A 80 2.91 -4.59 3.15
C ILE A 80 2.21 -3.25 3.27
N ILE A 81 0.90 -3.28 3.52
CA ILE A 81 0.06 -2.10 3.71
C ILE A 81 -0.38 -2.06 5.17
N THR A 82 -0.07 -0.96 5.85
CA THR A 82 -0.36 -0.76 7.28
C THR A 82 -1.29 0.43 7.48
N ASN A 83 -2.38 0.22 8.23
CA ASN A 83 -3.26 1.28 8.69
C ASN A 83 -2.78 1.85 10.03
N GLY A 84 -2.13 3.02 9.99
CA GLY A 84 -1.63 3.74 11.15
C GLY A 84 -2.69 4.60 11.87
N SER A 85 -3.96 4.18 11.87
CA SER A 85 -5.06 4.84 12.61
C SER A 85 -5.62 3.95 13.73
N THR A 86 -6.43 4.55 14.60
CA THR A 86 -7.19 3.83 15.65
C THR A 86 -8.54 3.31 15.15
N GLY A 87 -8.81 3.40 13.84
CA GLY A 87 -10.08 3.02 13.22
C GLY A 87 -9.90 2.06 12.05
N THR A 88 -10.97 1.82 11.31
CA THR A 88 -10.94 1.04 10.06
C THR A 88 -10.75 1.95 8.85
N VAL A 89 -10.21 1.40 7.77
CA VAL A 89 -10.11 2.09 6.48
C VAL A 89 -10.21 1.09 5.35
N ASP A 90 -10.90 1.45 4.27
CA ASP A 90 -10.81 0.73 3.00
C ASP A 90 -9.67 1.31 2.16
N VAL A 91 -8.91 0.42 1.52
CA VAL A 91 -7.73 0.80 0.72
C VAL A 91 -7.92 0.25 -0.68
N VAL A 92 -7.71 1.12 -1.67
CA VAL A 92 -7.66 0.76 -3.10
C VAL A 92 -6.25 1.04 -3.59
N ILE A 93 -5.62 0.04 -4.20
CA ILE A 93 -4.35 0.16 -4.90
C ILE A 93 -4.62 -0.01 -6.38
N ASP A 94 -4.49 1.08 -7.12
CA ASP A 94 -4.57 1.07 -8.58
C ASP A 94 -3.15 1.08 -9.15
N VAL A 95 -2.79 0.05 -9.92
CA VAL A 95 -1.46 -0.09 -10.53
C VAL A 95 -1.52 0.44 -11.95
N ASN A 96 -0.73 1.46 -12.24
CA ASN A 96 -0.71 2.11 -13.55
C ASN A 96 0.61 1.92 -14.32
N GLY A 97 1.59 1.24 -13.73
CA GLY A 97 2.84 0.85 -14.39
C GLY A 97 3.77 0.04 -13.48
N TYR A 98 4.87 -0.46 -14.05
CA TYR A 98 5.90 -1.20 -13.34
C TYR A 98 7.31 -0.86 -13.86
N PHE A 99 8.32 -1.19 -13.06
CA PHE A 99 9.74 -1.05 -13.38
C PHE A 99 10.42 -2.42 -13.29
N GLN A 100 11.39 -2.66 -14.18
CA GLN A 100 12.17 -3.89 -14.31
C GLN A 100 13.64 -3.55 -14.54
#